data_AF-A0A2A6NRP5-F1
#
_entry.id   AF-A0A2A6NRP5-F1
#
_cell.length_a   1.000
_cell.length_b   1.000
_cell.length_c   1.000
_cell.angle_alpha   90.00
_cell.angle_beta   90.00
_cell.angle_gamma   90.00
#
_symmetry.space_group_name_H-M   'P 1'
#
loop_
_entity.id
_entity.type
_entity.pdbx_description
1 polymer ?
#
loop_
_entity_poly.entity_id
_entity_poly.type
_entity_poly.pdbx_seq_one_letter_code
_entity_poly.pdbx_strand_id
1 'polypeptide(L)'
;MSKPNEPAQAALDSANLSRIRNAQAEAAAQNEVNNTAKNKLRGTYAQTQAQGLHNEAAKLALELVAGGDEAIDAFCEKVSKAGVYVGYLGKVLSPRQFELFGMAGVGPTPEDERAKLEGRAAGFRLDSEPGSKETDNPYEIGSLKGQAWLSAFRDARSERDHVLSMPTPATEGEKSDGGNDEEGKA
;
A
#
# COMPACT_ATOMS: atom_id res chain seq x y z
N MET A 1 -3.96 12.91 -33.75
CA MET A 1 -3.00 13.21 -34.84
C MET A 1 -1.73 13.75 -34.17
N SER A 2 -0.66 12.95 -34.07
CA SER A 2 0.64 13.39 -33.54
C SER A 2 1.37 14.24 -34.57
N LYS A 3 1.97 15.37 -34.15
CA LYS A 3 2.75 16.23 -35.05
C LYS A 3 4.04 15.50 -35.48
N PRO A 4 4.56 15.73 -36.71
CA PRO A 4 5.55 14.84 -37.33
C PRO A 4 6.96 14.81 -36.72
N ASN A 5 7.24 15.46 -35.58
CA ASN A 5 8.59 15.59 -35.02
C ASN A 5 8.61 15.65 -33.48
N GLU A 6 7.53 15.27 -32.81
CA GLU A 6 7.55 15.22 -31.34
C GLU A 6 8.33 13.99 -30.86
N PRO A 7 9.34 14.14 -29.98
CA PRO A 7 10.06 13.01 -29.43
C PRO A 7 9.10 12.08 -28.68
N ALA A 8 9.37 10.77 -28.74
CA ALA A 8 8.59 9.79 -28.01
C ALA A 8 8.60 10.10 -26.50
N GLN A 9 7.45 9.90 -25.82
CA GLN A 9 7.31 10.22 -24.39
C GLN A 9 8.37 9.52 -23.53
N ALA A 10 8.74 8.28 -23.86
CA ALA A 10 9.80 7.56 -23.15
C ALA A 10 11.17 8.26 -23.23
N ALA A 11 11.49 8.93 -24.35
CA ALA A 11 12.72 9.70 -24.49
C ALA A 11 12.66 11.00 -23.68
N LEU A 12 11.50 11.67 -23.65
CA LEU A 12 11.26 12.84 -22.80
C LEU A 12 11.37 12.47 -21.31
N ASP A 13 10.76 11.37 -20.90
CA ASP A 13 10.78 10.89 -19.52
C ASP A 13 12.19 10.53 -19.08
N SER A 14 12.96 9.82 -19.91
CA SER A 14 14.36 9.46 -19.63
C SER A 14 15.25 10.69 -19.47
N ALA A 15 15.10 11.67 -20.37
CA ALA A 15 15.82 12.94 -20.28
C ALA A 15 15.41 13.74 -19.03
N ASN A 16 14.12 13.73 -18.68
CA ASN A 16 13.59 14.41 -17.50
C ASN A 16 14.05 13.77 -16.18
N LEU A 17 14.08 12.44 -16.10
CA LEU A 17 14.65 11.71 -14.96
C LEU A 17 16.13 12.06 -14.77
N SER A 18 16.89 12.17 -15.86
CA SER A 18 18.30 12.60 -15.82
C SER A 18 18.46 14.03 -15.31
N ARG A 19 17.59 14.97 -15.75
CA ARG A 19 17.58 16.35 -15.27
C ARG A 19 17.27 16.43 -13.78
N ILE A 20 16.27 15.68 -13.31
CA ILE A 20 15.89 15.61 -11.89
C ILE A 20 17.06 15.08 -11.06
N ARG A 21 17.68 13.96 -11.48
CA ARG A 21 18.82 13.37 -10.79
C ARG A 21 19.99 14.36 -10.65
N ASN A 22 20.32 15.07 -11.72
CA ASN A 22 21.37 16.09 -11.68
C ASN A 22 21.01 17.25 -10.74
N ALA A 23 19.77 17.74 -10.80
CA ALA A 23 19.31 18.81 -9.91
C ALA A 23 19.28 18.38 -8.43
N GLN A 24 18.97 17.12 -8.13
CA GLN A 24 19.05 16.55 -6.78
C GLN A 24 20.49 16.51 -6.28
N ALA A 25 21.44 16.07 -7.10
CA ALA A 25 22.86 16.05 -6.74
C ALA A 25 23.40 17.47 -6.48
N GLU A 26 23.04 18.45 -7.32
CA GLU A 26 23.39 19.85 -7.10
C GLU A 26 22.78 20.42 -5.81
N ALA A 27 21.53 20.06 -5.51
CA ALA A 27 20.85 20.50 -4.29
C ALA A 27 21.44 19.87 -3.02
N ALA A 28 21.90 18.60 -3.10
CA ALA A 28 22.55 17.91 -2.00
C ALA A 28 23.97 18.43 -1.74
N ALA A 29 24.68 18.88 -2.78
CA ALA A 29 26.04 19.41 -2.67
C ALA A 29 26.13 20.82 -2.08
N GLN A 30 25.03 21.58 -1.99
CA GLN A 30 25.01 22.94 -1.45
C GLN A 30 24.47 22.98 -0.01
N ASN A 31 25.27 23.52 0.92
CA ASN A 31 24.84 23.81 2.28
C ASN A 31 23.69 24.84 2.31
N GLU A 32 22.84 24.75 3.35
CA GLU A 32 21.52 25.41 3.50
C GLU A 32 21.47 26.92 3.29
N VAL A 33 22.62 27.60 3.28
CA VAL A 33 22.74 29.06 3.16
C VAL A 33 22.39 29.55 1.75
N ASN A 34 22.45 28.70 0.71
CA ASN A 34 22.16 29.10 -0.67
C ASN A 34 20.95 28.33 -1.24
N ASN A 35 19.76 28.94 -1.12
CA ASN A 35 18.49 28.38 -1.62
C ASN A 35 18.40 28.24 -3.16
N THR A 36 19.44 28.65 -3.90
CA THR A 36 19.44 28.67 -5.37
C THR A 36 19.30 27.28 -5.98
N ALA A 37 20.04 26.27 -5.49
CA ALA A 37 19.93 24.89 -6.01
C ALA A 37 18.61 24.21 -5.65
N LYS A 38 18.09 24.44 -4.42
CA LYS A 38 16.75 23.95 -4.03
C LYS A 38 15.63 24.56 -4.88
N ASN A 39 15.73 25.84 -5.19
CA ASN A 39 14.79 26.53 -6.10
C ASN A 39 14.89 25.99 -7.54
N LYS A 40 16.11 25.70 -8.02
CA LYS A 40 16.33 25.07 -9.34
C LYS A 40 15.69 23.69 -9.40
N LEU A 41 15.87 22.84 -8.38
CA LEU A 41 15.23 21.53 -8.29
C LEU A 41 13.70 21.62 -8.35
N ARG A 42 13.09 22.56 -7.61
CA ARG A 42 11.64 22.81 -7.68
C ARG A 42 11.22 23.24 -9.09
N GLY A 43 11.98 24.12 -9.74
CA GLY A 43 11.75 24.53 -11.12
C GLY A 43 11.84 23.37 -12.11
N THR A 44 12.79 22.45 -11.91
CA THR A 44 12.92 21.23 -12.72
C THR A 44 11.66 20.36 -12.59
N TYR A 45 11.16 20.09 -11.38
CA TYR A 45 9.92 19.32 -11.22
C TYR A 45 8.70 19.97 -11.89
N ALA A 46 8.58 21.30 -11.82
CA ALA A 46 7.50 22.00 -12.50
C ALA A 46 7.60 21.85 -14.03
N GLN A 47 8.82 21.92 -14.58
CA GLN A 47 9.06 21.74 -16.00
C GLN A 47 8.80 20.30 -16.46
N THR A 48 9.25 19.29 -15.72
CA THR A 48 9.05 17.88 -16.09
C THR A 48 7.59 17.48 -16.02
N GLN A 49 6.84 18.01 -15.05
CA GLN A 49 5.40 17.79 -14.94
C GLN A 49 4.64 18.38 -16.13
N ALA A 50 5.01 19.60 -16.56
CA ALA A 50 4.44 20.21 -17.75
C ALA A 50 4.73 19.41 -19.04
N GLN A 51 5.78 18.57 -19.02
CA GLN A 51 6.16 17.68 -20.11
C GLN A 51 5.57 16.26 -19.97
N GLY A 52 4.65 16.05 -19.02
CA GLY A 52 3.90 14.80 -18.86
C GLY A 52 4.52 13.78 -17.91
N LEU A 53 5.65 14.08 -17.26
CA LEU A 53 6.26 13.14 -16.31
C LEU A 53 5.47 13.10 -15.00
N HIS A 54 5.20 11.89 -14.50
CA HIS A 54 4.59 11.69 -13.19
C HIS A 54 5.62 11.84 -12.05
N ASN A 55 5.76 13.06 -11.52
CA ASN A 55 6.81 13.42 -10.58
C ASN A 55 6.92 12.53 -9.34
N GLU A 56 5.81 12.07 -8.75
CA GLU A 56 5.88 11.18 -7.57
C GLU A 56 6.45 9.79 -7.91
N ALA A 57 6.14 9.27 -9.10
CA ALA A 57 6.68 8.00 -9.56
C ALA A 57 8.17 8.17 -9.92
N ALA A 58 8.54 9.32 -10.48
CA ALA A 58 9.93 9.67 -10.77
C ALA A 58 10.79 9.78 -9.50
N LYS A 59 10.27 10.40 -8.44
CA LYS A 59 10.94 10.48 -7.13
C LYS A 59 11.17 9.09 -6.56
N LEU A 60 10.12 8.29 -6.49
CA LEU A 60 10.19 6.91 -6.00
C LEU A 60 11.19 6.08 -6.80
N ALA A 61 11.16 6.15 -8.14
CA ALA A 61 12.11 5.42 -8.98
C ALA A 61 13.56 5.85 -8.72
N LEU A 62 13.83 7.14 -8.53
CA LEU A 62 15.18 7.64 -8.21
C LEU A 62 15.64 7.20 -6.82
N GLU A 63 14.75 7.18 -5.83
CA GLU A 63 15.03 6.67 -4.48
C GLU A 63 15.35 5.17 -4.49
N LEU A 64 14.57 4.37 -5.22
CA LEU A 64 14.81 2.93 -5.36
C LEU A 64 16.15 2.65 -6.05
N VAL A 65 16.46 3.36 -7.13
CA VAL A 65 17.76 3.23 -7.80
C VAL A 65 18.92 3.65 -6.90
N ALA A 66 18.75 4.66 -6.06
CA ALA A 66 19.78 5.08 -5.09
C ALA A 66 19.97 4.06 -3.96
N GLY A 67 18.89 3.39 -3.53
CA GLY A 67 18.91 2.35 -2.50
C GLY A 67 19.37 0.97 -2.98
N GLY A 68 19.45 0.76 -4.30
CA GLY A 68 19.90 -0.51 -4.90
C GLY A 68 18.87 -1.65 -4.80
N ASP A 69 19.32 -2.87 -5.06
CA ASP A 69 18.44 -4.04 -5.21
C ASP A 69 17.62 -4.33 -3.95
N GLU A 70 18.19 -4.15 -2.76
CA GLU A 70 17.47 -4.36 -1.49
C GLU A 70 16.27 -3.41 -1.31
N ALA A 71 16.43 -2.14 -1.71
CA ALA A 71 15.34 -1.17 -1.63
C ALA A 71 14.22 -1.49 -2.65
N ILE A 72 14.61 -2.00 -3.83
CA ILE A 72 13.68 -2.47 -4.85
C ILE A 72 12.90 -3.69 -4.36
N ASP A 73 13.59 -4.67 -3.78
CA ASP A 73 12.96 -5.88 -3.23
C ASP A 73 12.00 -5.55 -2.09
N ALA A 74 12.42 -4.70 -1.14
CA ALA A 74 11.57 -4.25 -0.04
C ALA A 74 10.34 -3.49 -0.54
N PHE A 75 10.48 -2.68 -1.59
CA PHE A 75 9.35 -2.02 -2.23
C PHE A 75 8.42 -3.03 -2.88
N CYS A 76 8.94 -3.99 -3.65
CA CYS A 76 8.13 -5.05 -4.25
C CYS A 76 7.35 -5.85 -3.19
N GLU A 77 7.99 -6.21 -2.07
CA GLU A 77 7.32 -6.88 -0.96
C GLU A 77 6.20 -6.01 -0.38
N LYS A 78 6.48 -4.72 -0.11
CA LYS A 78 5.48 -3.77 0.40
C LYS A 78 4.28 -3.66 -0.53
N VAL A 79 4.49 -3.52 -1.83
CA VAL A 79 3.39 -3.39 -2.80
C VAL A 79 2.61 -4.71 -2.89
N SER A 80 3.28 -5.86 -2.87
CA SER A 80 2.64 -7.18 -2.82
C SER A 80 1.72 -7.34 -1.60
N LYS A 81 2.24 -7.04 -0.40
CA LYS A 81 1.45 -7.07 0.85
C LYS A 81 0.29 -6.09 0.82
N ALA A 82 0.49 -4.89 0.29
CA ALA A 82 -0.59 -3.91 0.13
C ALA A 82 -1.71 -4.45 -0.77
N GLY A 83 -1.38 -5.13 -1.87
CA GLY A 83 -2.36 -5.81 -2.72
C GLY A 83 -3.18 -6.85 -1.97
N VAL A 84 -2.51 -7.68 -1.15
CA VAL A 84 -3.19 -8.69 -0.30
C VAL A 84 -4.13 -8.02 0.71
N TYR A 85 -3.68 -6.95 1.39
CA TYR A 85 -4.49 -6.24 2.38
C TYR A 85 -5.69 -5.52 1.76
N VAL A 86 -5.54 -4.96 0.56
CA VAL A 86 -6.68 -4.41 -0.20
C VAL A 86 -7.74 -5.48 -0.47
N GLY A 87 -7.30 -6.72 -0.76
CA GLY A 87 -8.17 -7.89 -0.85
C GLY A 87 -8.90 -8.19 0.45
N TYR A 88 -8.19 -8.19 1.59
CA TYR A 88 -8.79 -8.34 2.92
C TYR A 88 -9.78 -7.23 3.27
N LEU A 89 -9.60 -6.03 2.73
CA LEU A 89 -10.52 -4.91 2.88
C LEU A 89 -11.73 -4.98 1.92
N GLY A 90 -11.86 -6.07 1.15
CA GLY A 90 -13.02 -6.35 0.30
C GLY A 90 -12.95 -5.70 -1.07
N LYS A 91 -11.78 -5.26 -1.52
CA LYS A 91 -11.57 -4.77 -2.90
C LYS A 91 -10.74 -5.78 -3.68
N VAL A 92 -11.31 -6.28 -4.76
CA VAL A 92 -10.61 -7.17 -5.69
C VAL A 92 -9.87 -6.31 -6.71
N LEU A 93 -8.55 -6.51 -6.84
CA LEU A 93 -7.76 -5.88 -7.89
C LEU A 93 -8.24 -6.39 -9.26
N SER A 94 -8.34 -5.50 -10.25
CA SER A 94 -8.64 -5.90 -11.62
C SER A 94 -7.52 -6.79 -12.20
N PRO A 95 -7.78 -7.62 -13.21
CA PRO A 95 -6.75 -8.46 -13.83
C PRO A 95 -5.51 -7.68 -14.28
N ARG A 96 -5.69 -6.47 -14.85
CA ARG A 96 -4.59 -5.57 -15.22
C ARG A 96 -3.75 -5.10 -14.03
N GLN A 97 -4.36 -5.01 -12.84
CA GLN A 97 -3.66 -4.68 -11.59
C GLN A 97 -2.96 -5.92 -10.99
N PHE A 98 -3.44 -7.13 -11.27
CA PHE A 98 -2.75 -8.39 -10.95
C PHE A 98 -1.56 -8.68 -11.88
N GLU A 99 -1.66 -8.29 -13.15
CA GLU A 99 -0.57 -8.39 -14.13
C GLU A 99 0.69 -7.63 -13.70
N LEU A 100 0.53 -6.53 -12.94
CA LEU A 100 1.64 -5.80 -12.31
C LEU A 100 2.42 -6.63 -11.26
N PHE A 101 1.83 -7.71 -10.73
CA PHE A 101 2.42 -8.58 -9.70
C PHE A 101 2.77 -9.99 -10.21
N GLY A 102 2.65 -10.26 -11.51
CA GLY A 102 2.97 -11.56 -12.09
C GLY A 102 2.06 -12.71 -11.65
N MET A 103 0.92 -12.45 -10.98
CA MET A 103 -0.09 -13.48 -10.69
C MET A 103 -0.96 -13.72 -11.93
N ALA A 104 -0.35 -14.29 -12.97
CA ALA A 104 -1.07 -14.75 -14.14
C ALA A 104 -1.95 -15.95 -13.78
N GLY A 105 -3.27 -15.83 -13.91
CA GLY A 105 -4.18 -16.99 -13.87
C GLY A 105 -5.51 -16.83 -13.13
N VAL A 106 -5.74 -15.73 -12.41
CA VAL A 106 -7.03 -15.52 -11.72
C VAL A 106 -7.95 -14.73 -12.66
N GLY A 107 -8.80 -15.45 -13.40
CA GLY A 107 -9.94 -14.84 -14.11
C GLY A 107 -10.88 -14.13 -13.11
N PRO A 108 -11.87 -13.36 -13.60
CA PRO A 108 -12.83 -12.71 -12.71
C PRO A 108 -13.44 -13.75 -11.76
N THR A 109 -13.24 -13.54 -10.45
CA THR A 109 -13.74 -14.39 -9.38
C THR A 109 -15.26 -14.59 -9.57
N PRO A 110 -15.75 -15.83 -9.62
CA PRO A 110 -17.18 -16.13 -9.64
C PRO A 110 -17.95 -15.31 -8.60
N GLU A 111 -19.16 -14.86 -8.93
CA GLU A 111 -19.87 -13.87 -8.11
C GLU A 111 -20.20 -14.36 -6.68
N ASP A 112 -20.30 -15.67 -6.49
CA ASP A 112 -20.43 -16.34 -5.19
C ASP A 112 -19.11 -16.36 -4.40
N GLU A 113 -17.98 -16.59 -5.07
CA GLU A 113 -16.65 -16.44 -4.47
C GLU A 113 -16.37 -14.97 -4.10
N ARG A 114 -16.83 -14.01 -4.92
CA ARG A 114 -16.76 -12.58 -4.60
C ARG A 114 -17.58 -12.24 -3.36
N ALA A 115 -18.81 -12.74 -3.27
CA ALA A 115 -19.66 -12.56 -2.09
C ALA A 115 -19.02 -13.17 -0.83
N LYS A 116 -18.35 -14.32 -0.97
CA LYS A 116 -17.58 -14.95 0.12
C LYS A 116 -16.41 -14.07 0.58
N LEU A 117 -15.65 -13.48 -0.35
CA LEU A 117 -14.54 -12.58 -0.03
C LEU A 117 -15.02 -11.29 0.66
N GLU A 118 -16.11 -10.70 0.16
CA GLU A 118 -16.72 -9.51 0.76
C GLU A 118 -17.26 -9.79 2.17
N GLY A 119 -17.87 -10.97 2.38
CA GLY A 119 -18.33 -11.41 3.69
C GLY A 119 -17.19 -11.58 4.67
N ARG A 120 -16.11 -12.26 4.23
CA ARG A 120 -14.89 -12.44 5.04
C ARG A 120 -14.28 -11.10 5.42
N ALA A 121 -14.17 -10.17 4.47
CA ALA A 121 -13.65 -8.82 4.71
C ALA A 121 -14.48 -8.04 5.74
N ALA A 122 -15.81 -8.10 5.63
CA ALA A 122 -16.71 -7.45 6.58
C ALA A 122 -16.62 -8.08 7.98
N GLY A 123 -16.46 -9.40 8.08
CA GLY A 123 -16.31 -10.10 9.37
C GLY A 123 -15.04 -9.74 10.14
N PHE A 124 -13.96 -9.36 9.45
CA PHE A 124 -12.71 -8.91 10.07
C PHE A 124 -12.71 -7.43 10.50
N ARG A 125 -13.64 -6.61 10.01
CA ARG A 125 -13.73 -5.20 10.42
C ARG A 125 -14.08 -5.08 11.89
N LEU A 126 -13.63 -4.02 12.55
CA LEU A 126 -14.00 -3.72 13.93
C LEU A 126 -15.46 -3.27 14.01
N ASP A 127 -16.10 -3.47 15.16
CA ASP A 127 -17.54 -3.13 15.35
C ASP A 127 -17.89 -1.65 15.19
N SER A 128 -16.89 -0.79 15.39
CA SER A 128 -17.03 0.64 15.19
C SER A 128 -16.98 1.05 13.71
N GLU A 129 -16.55 0.16 12.81
CA GLU A 129 -16.35 0.49 11.40
C GLU A 129 -17.64 0.26 10.59
N PRO A 130 -17.95 1.12 9.60
CA PRO A 130 -19.08 0.90 8.70
C PRO A 130 -18.94 -0.40 7.89
N GLY A 131 -20.05 -1.11 7.69
CA GLY A 131 -20.04 -2.36 6.93
C GLY A 131 -19.39 -3.53 7.68
N SER A 132 -19.51 -3.53 9.01
CA SER A 132 -18.95 -4.54 9.94
C SER A 132 -20.02 -5.44 10.57
N LYS A 133 -21.30 -5.21 10.25
CA LYS A 133 -22.44 -5.95 10.81
C LYS A 133 -23.02 -6.92 9.79
N GLU A 134 -23.65 -8.02 10.26
CA GLU A 134 -24.38 -8.94 9.38
C GLU A 134 -25.47 -8.23 8.56
N THR A 135 -26.08 -7.18 9.12
CA THR A 135 -27.11 -6.38 8.45
C THR A 135 -26.58 -5.58 7.27
N ASP A 136 -25.25 -5.46 7.14
CA ASP A 136 -24.61 -4.73 6.04
C ASP A 136 -24.38 -5.63 4.81
N ASN A 137 -24.90 -6.86 4.82
CA ASN A 137 -24.89 -7.76 3.68
C ASN A 137 -25.58 -7.10 2.46
N PRO A 138 -24.87 -6.88 1.34
CA PRO A 138 -25.45 -6.22 0.16
C PRO A 138 -26.30 -7.18 -0.70
N TYR A 139 -26.32 -8.48 -0.38
CA TYR A 139 -27.03 -9.51 -1.12
C TYR A 139 -28.33 -9.93 -0.42
N GLU A 140 -29.31 -10.38 -1.20
CA GLU A 140 -30.55 -10.93 -0.67
C GLU A 140 -30.26 -12.18 0.18
N ILE A 141 -30.80 -12.23 1.41
CA ILE A 141 -30.50 -13.28 2.40
C ILE A 141 -30.84 -14.69 1.88
N GLY A 142 -31.92 -14.84 1.10
CA GLY A 142 -32.31 -16.14 0.53
C GLY A 142 -31.48 -16.59 -0.66
N SER A 143 -30.63 -15.73 -1.21
CA SER A 143 -29.81 -16.04 -2.38
C SER A 143 -28.55 -16.83 -2.03
N LEU A 144 -28.03 -17.61 -2.98
CA LEU A 144 -26.75 -18.32 -2.84
C LEU A 144 -25.61 -17.37 -2.42
N LYS A 145 -25.60 -16.15 -2.96
CA LYS A 145 -24.62 -15.10 -2.65
C LYS A 145 -24.77 -14.56 -1.24
N GLY A 146 -26.02 -14.31 -0.81
CA GLY A 146 -26.31 -13.86 0.55
C GLY A 146 -25.88 -14.87 1.60
N GLN A 147 -26.11 -16.16 1.34
CA GLN A 147 -25.66 -17.24 2.21
C GLN A 147 -24.13 -17.40 2.21
N ALA A 148 -23.48 -17.30 1.04
CA ALA A 148 -22.02 -17.35 0.93
C ALA A 148 -21.34 -16.19 1.69
N TRP A 149 -21.89 -14.98 1.58
CA TRP A 149 -21.42 -13.80 2.32
C TRP A 149 -21.60 -13.99 3.83
N LEU A 150 -22.79 -14.41 4.30
CA LEU A 150 -23.09 -14.59 5.73
C LEU A 150 -22.22 -15.67 6.37
N SER A 151 -22.03 -16.80 5.68
CA SER A 151 -21.15 -17.86 6.15
C SER A 151 -19.72 -17.33 6.34
N ALA A 152 -19.17 -16.67 5.32
CA ALA A 152 -17.81 -16.15 5.37
C ALA A 152 -17.64 -15.02 6.40
N PHE A 153 -18.67 -14.19 6.58
CA PHE A 153 -18.70 -13.15 7.61
C PHE A 153 -18.61 -13.77 9.01
N ARG A 154 -19.44 -14.76 9.32
CA ARG A 154 -19.46 -15.43 10.63
C ARG A 154 -18.15 -16.14 10.94
N ASP A 155 -17.60 -16.83 9.95
CA ASP A 155 -16.30 -17.51 10.08
C ASP A 155 -15.20 -16.50 10.39
N ALA A 156 -15.07 -15.44 9.58
CA ALA A 156 -14.09 -14.38 9.78
C ALA A 156 -14.27 -13.64 11.11
N ARG A 157 -15.51 -13.47 11.54
CA ARG A 157 -15.84 -12.83 12.82
C ARG A 157 -15.34 -13.64 14.00
N SER A 158 -15.56 -14.95 13.97
CA SER A 158 -15.02 -15.87 14.98
C SER A 158 -13.48 -15.89 14.97
N GLU A 159 -12.86 -15.86 13.78
CA GLU A 159 -11.40 -15.77 13.65
C GLU A 159 -10.87 -14.46 14.24
N ARG A 160 -11.51 -13.33 13.96
CA ARG A 160 -11.16 -12.01 14.48
C ARG A 160 -11.24 -11.97 16.00
N ASP A 161 -12.35 -12.46 16.57
CA ASP A 161 -12.56 -12.45 18.03
C ASP A 161 -11.52 -13.33 18.73
N HIS A 162 -11.11 -14.45 18.11
CA HIS A 162 -9.99 -15.26 18.60
C HIS A 162 -8.67 -14.48 18.57
N VAL A 163 -8.32 -13.84 17.45
CA VAL A 163 -7.08 -13.04 17.32
C VAL A 163 -7.04 -11.88 18.31
N LEU A 164 -8.15 -11.16 18.49
CA LEU A 164 -8.25 -10.05 19.44
C LEU A 164 -8.19 -10.50 20.91
N SER A 165 -8.49 -11.77 21.19
CA SER A 165 -8.33 -12.36 22.52
C SER A 165 -6.91 -12.84 22.82
N MET A 166 -6.03 -12.92 21.81
CA MET A 166 -4.63 -13.31 22.00
C MET A 166 -3.87 -12.21 22.74
N PRO A 167 -2.99 -12.55 23.70
CA PRO A 167 -2.11 -11.58 24.31
C PRO A 167 -1.19 -10.96 23.25
N THR A 168 -1.00 -9.64 23.32
CA THR A 168 -0.04 -8.96 22.43
C THR A 168 1.35 -9.57 22.61
N PRO A 169 2.04 -9.96 21.53
CA PRO A 169 3.37 -10.52 21.62
C PRO A 169 4.26 -9.49 22.34
N ALA A 170 5.00 -9.97 23.35
CA ALA A 170 5.94 -9.14 24.08
C ALA A 170 6.93 -8.53 23.06
N THR A 171 6.93 -7.21 22.94
CA THR A 171 7.99 -6.49 22.24
C THR A 171 9.29 -6.78 22.97
N GLU A 172 10.19 -7.55 22.35
CA GLU A 172 11.57 -7.71 22.82
C GLU A 172 12.20 -6.30 22.93
N GLY A 173 12.19 -5.73 24.14
CA GLY A 173 12.67 -4.37 24.35
C GLY A 173 12.23 -3.69 25.65
N GLU A 174 11.15 -4.11 26.30
CA GLU A 174 10.84 -3.59 27.64
C GLU A 174 11.58 -4.39 28.71
N LYS A 175 12.83 -3.96 28.99
CA LYS A 175 13.46 -4.21 30.28
C LYS A 175 12.57 -3.58 31.35
N SER A 176 11.85 -4.40 32.10
CA SER A 176 11.33 -4.05 33.41
C SER A 176 12.52 -3.83 34.35
N ASP A 177 12.91 -2.57 34.50
CA ASP A 177 13.78 -2.13 35.59
C ASP A 177 12.92 -1.78 36.80
N GLY A 178 13.40 -2.15 37.99
CA GLY A 178 12.90 -1.65 39.27
C GLY A 178 12.01 -2.59 40.06
N GLY A 179 12.59 -3.66 40.59
CA GLY A 179 12.07 -4.30 41.80
C GLY A 179 12.21 -3.40 43.02
N ASN A 180 11.32 -3.58 44.00
CA ASN A 180 11.69 -3.46 45.41
C ASN A 180 10.69 -4.26 46.26
N ASP A 181 11.09 -5.49 46.60
CA ASP A 181 10.58 -6.19 47.78
C ASP A 181 11.31 -5.61 49.00
N GLU A 182 10.57 -5.20 50.04
CA GLU A 182 11.01 -5.45 51.41
C GLU A 182 9.82 -5.44 52.38
N GLU A 183 9.55 -6.62 52.94
CA GLU A 183 8.74 -6.87 54.12
C GLU A 183 9.35 -6.22 55.37
N GLY A 184 8.52 -5.83 56.35
CA GLY A 184 8.95 -5.91 57.76
C GLY A 184 8.44 -4.85 58.74
N LYS A 185 7.42 -5.25 59.53
CA LYS A 185 7.21 -4.98 60.97
C LYS A 185 7.32 -3.56 61.53
N ALA A 186 6.19 -3.07 62.06
CA ALA A 186 6.04 -2.65 63.47
C ALA A 186 4.58 -2.78 63.90
#